data_AF-A0A2S9K9W0-F1
#
_entry.id   AF-A0A2S9K9W0-F1
#
_cell.length_a   1.000
_cell.length_b   1.000
_cell.length_c   1.000
_cell.angle_alpha   90.00
_cell.angle_beta   90.00
_cell.angle_gamma   90.00
#
_symmetry.space_group_name_H-M   'P 1'
#
loop_
_entity.id
_entity.type
_entity.pdbx_description
1 polymer ?
#
loop_
_entity_poly.entity_id
_entity_poly.type
_entity_poly.pdbx_seq_one_letter_code
_entity_poly.pdbx_strand_id
1 'polypeptide(L)' 'MARAGIQFEQVAAVADTLMGEGQLPTIRAVRERLGDTGSPNTIHKHLT' A
#
# COMPACT_ATOMS: atom_id res chain seq x y z
N MET A 1 -11.91 -19.32 -4.85
CA MET A 1 -11.07 -18.37 -5.60
C MET A 1 -10.31 -17.52 -4.60
N ALA A 2 -9.03 -17.82 -4.38
CA ALA A 2 -8.18 -17.01 -3.53
C ALA A 2 -8.01 -15.66 -4.23
N ARG A 3 -8.75 -14.65 -3.77
CA ARG A 3 -8.51 -13.27 -4.18
C ARG A 3 -7.12 -12.98 -3.65
N ALA A 4 -6.10 -13.04 -4.51
CA ALA A 4 -4.74 -12.70 -4.15
C ALA A 4 -4.82 -11.30 -3.54
N GLY A 5 -4.73 -11.22 -2.22
CA GLY A 5 -4.70 -9.95 -1.52
C GLY A 5 -3.47 -9.19 -2.01
N ILE A 6 -3.51 -7.87 -1.91
CA ILE A 6 -2.28 -7.09 -2.04
C ILE A 6 -1.25 -7.62 -1.04
N GLN A 7 -0.06 -7.89 -1.55
CA GLN A 7 1.04 -8.44 -0.78
C GLN A 7 1.82 -7.32 -0.09
N PHE A 8 2.54 -7.69 0.97
CA PHE A 8 3.43 -6.76 1.66
C PHE A 8 4.43 -6.11 0.69
N GLU A 9 5.02 -6.87 -0.24
CA GLU A 9 6.01 -6.32 -1.17
C GLU A 9 5.42 -5.21 -2.06
N GLN A 10 4.14 -5.32 -2.43
CA GLN A 10 3.46 -4.29 -3.22
C GLN A 10 3.24 -3.02 -2.41
N VAL A 11 2.84 -3.15 -1.14
CA VAL A 11 2.67 -2.02 -0.22
C VAL A 11 4.01 -1.36 0.06
N ALA A 12 5.06 -2.14 0.33
CA ALA A 12 6.41 -1.66 0.62
C ALA A 12 7.00 -0.89 -0.57
N ALA A 13 6.93 -1.44 -1.79
CA ALA A 13 7.44 -0.76 -2.99
C ALA A 13 6.77 0.60 -3.22
N VAL A 14 5.46 0.70 -2.98
CA VAL A 14 4.72 1.96 -3.08
C VAL A 14 5.08 2.91 -1.94
N ALA A 15 5.21 2.41 -0.71
CA ALA A 15 5.61 3.21 0.44
C ALA A 15 7.03 3.80 0.25
N ASP A 16 7.98 3.01 -0.25
CA ASP A 16 9.33 3.45 -0.57
C ASP A 16 9.34 4.51 -1.68
N THR A 17 8.50 4.33 -2.71
CA THR A 17 8.34 5.33 -3.77
C THR A 17 7.81 6.65 -3.19
N LEU A 18 6.79 6.59 -2.34
CA LEU A 18 6.22 7.78 -1.70
C LEU A 18 7.24 8.47 -0.79
N MET A 19 8.00 7.71 -0.01
CA MET A 19 9.09 8.25 0.82
C MET A 19 10.18 8.91 -0.03
N GLY A 20 10.56 8.30 -1.17
CA GLY A 20 11.50 8.88 -2.12
C GLY A 20 10.99 10.17 -2.79
N GLU A 21 9.68 10.28 -2.97
CA GLU A 21 9.00 11.50 -3.43
C GLU A 21 8.88 12.58 -2.33
N GLY A 22 9.33 12.30 -1.11
CA GLY A 22 9.17 13.18 0.05
C GLY A 22 7.73 13.26 0.58
N GLN A 23 6.88 12.33 0.16
CA GLN A 23 5.50 12.22 0.62
C GLN A 23 5.37 11.17 1.73
N LEU A 24 4.46 11.41 2.66
CA LEU A 24 4.17 10.46 3.72
C LEU A 24 3.42 9.24 3.14
N PRO A 25 3.91 8.00 3.34
CA PRO A 25 3.24 6.79 2.90
C PRO A 25 2.00 6.50 3.76
N THR A 26 0.94 7.27 3.53
CA THR A 26 -0.34 7.08 4.21
C THR A 26 -1.14 5.96 3.56
N ILE A 27 -2.06 5.33 4.30
CA ILE A 27 -2.94 4.27 3.79
C ILE A 27 -3.65 4.72 2.50
N ARG A 28 -4.08 5.98 2.44
CA ARG A 28 -4.76 6.53 1.27
C ARG A 28 -3.82 6.70 0.07
N ALA A 29 -2.65 7.27 0.27
CA ALA A 29 -1.67 7.47 -0.79
C ALA A 29 -1.21 6.14 -1.39
N VAL A 30 -0.94 5.16 -0.53
CA VAL A 30 -0.58 3.81 -0.96
C VAL A 30 -1.73 3.15 -1.72
N ARG A 31 -2.96 3.28 -1.24
CA ARG A 31 -4.16 2.72 -1.91
C ARG A 31 -4.44 3.37 -3.27
N GLU A 32 -4.32 4.69 -3.37
CA GLU A 32 -4.47 5.43 -4.62
C GLU A 32 -3.41 4.98 -5.65
N ARG A 33 -2.16 4.83 -5.23
CA ARG A 33 -1.08 4.28 -6.08
C ARG A 33 -1.28 2.82 -6.48
N LEU A 34 -1.88 2.01 -5.60
CA LEU A 34 -2.26 0.62 -5.89
C LEU A 34 -3.56 0.49 -6.70
N GLY A 35 -4.20 1.59 -7.09
CA GLY A 35 -5.41 1.59 -7.92
C GLY A 35 -6.65 1.08 -7.19
N ASP A 36 -6.84 1.49 -5.92
CA ASP A 36 -7.92 1.03 -5.03
C ASP A 36 -7.89 -0.47 -4.71
N THR A 37 -6.80 -1.15 -5.06
CA THR A 37 -6.59 -2.55 -4.79
C THR A 37 -6.16 -2.74 -3.33
N GLY A 38 -6.95 -3.53 -2.60
CA GLY A 38 -6.70 -3.82 -1.20
C GLY A 38 -7.54 -3.02 -0.22
N SER A 39 -7.86 -3.66 0.89
CA SER A 39 -8.62 -3.02 1.96
C SER A 39 -7.71 -2.10 2.78
N PRO A 40 -8.24 -0.98 3.32
CA PRO A 40 -7.51 -0.13 4.26
C PRO A 40 -6.89 -0.92 5.41
N ASN A 41 -7.58 -1.97 5.89
CA ASN A 41 -7.08 -2.84 6.95
C ASN A 41 -5.86 -3.67 6.53
N THR A 42 -5.81 -4.13 5.27
CA THR A 42 -4.67 -4.89 4.75
C THR A 42 -3.45 -3.98 4.63
N ILE A 43 -3.63 -2.78 4.08
CA ILE A 43 -2.56 -1.79 3.96
C ILE A 43 -2.07 -1.37 5.35
N HIS A 44 -2.99 -1.12 6.28
CA HIS A 44 -2.63 -0.79 7.66
C HIS A 44 -1.76 -1.87 8.31
N LYS A 45 -2.14 -3.14 8.15
CA LYS A 45 -1.36 -4.30 8.63
C LYS A 45 0.07 -4.38 8.06
N HIS A 46 0.30 -3.80 6.89
CA HIS A 46 1.60 -3.79 6.25
C HIS A 46 2.41 -2.53 6.54
N LEU A 47 1.79 -1.48 7.11
CA LEU A 47 2.42 -0.21 7.47
C LEU A 47 2.71 -0.09 8.99
N THR A 48 2.11 -0.94 9.83
CA THR A 48 2.39 -1.06 11.28
C THR A 48 3.34 -2.21 11.57
#